data_AF-A0A2R4WWM4-F1
#
_entry.id   AF-A0A2R4WWM4-F1
#
_cell.length_a   1.000
_cell.length_b   1.000
_cell.length_c   1.000
_cell.angle_alpha   90.00
_cell.angle_beta   90.00
_cell.angle_gamma   90.00
#
_symmetry.space_group_name_H-M   'P 1'
#
loop_
_entity.id
_entity.type
_entity.pdbx_description
1 polymer ?
#
loop_
_entity_poly.entity_id
_entity_poly.type
_entity_poly.pdbx_seq_one_letter_code
_entity_poly.pdbx_strand_id
1 'polypeptide(L)'
;MTNSPHVVVAGTRRVWSPEQKRAILAEANDPGTTASEVARRHGLHSSLLFRWRRALLTEQPDGTVTAPPSFIPLALPPPAKATADVPAGSSLIEIELAGGHRVRAATGVDLTLLQGAIAALLGR
;
A
#
# COMPACT_ATOMS: atom_id res chain seq x y z
N MET A 1 7.83 -38.90 -53.29
CA MET A 1 6.78 -38.44 -52.36
C MET A 1 7.42 -38.31 -50.98
N THR A 2 8.01 -37.14 -50.68
CA THR A 2 8.76 -36.92 -49.43
C THR A 2 7.81 -36.48 -48.33
N ASN A 3 7.57 -37.37 -47.36
CA ASN A 3 6.69 -37.10 -46.22
C ASN A 3 7.47 -36.25 -45.21
N SER A 4 7.24 -34.93 -45.21
CA SER A 4 7.85 -34.03 -44.24
C SER A 4 7.30 -34.31 -42.84
N PRO A 5 8.13 -34.49 -41.81
CA PRO A 5 7.64 -34.73 -40.47
C PRO A 5 7.06 -33.43 -39.91
N HIS A 6 5.73 -33.37 -39.80
CA HIS A 6 5.06 -32.33 -39.01
C HIS A 6 5.25 -32.64 -37.52
N VAL A 7 6.21 -31.97 -36.90
CA VAL A 7 6.39 -32.03 -35.44
C VAL A 7 5.28 -31.19 -34.79
N VAL A 8 4.22 -31.87 -34.32
CA VAL A 8 3.21 -31.24 -33.47
C VAL A 8 3.75 -31.18 -32.05
N VAL A 9 4.40 -30.07 -31.70
CA VAL A 9 4.79 -29.79 -30.32
C VAL A 9 3.53 -29.38 -29.56
N ALA A 10 2.95 -30.32 -28.79
CA ALA A 10 1.88 -30.03 -27.84
C ALA A 10 2.42 -29.21 -26.66
N GLY A 11 2.70 -27.93 -26.89
CA GLY A 11 2.96 -26.97 -25.83
C GLY A 11 1.62 -26.53 -25.21
N THR A 12 1.29 -27.05 -24.03
CA THR A 12 0.05 -26.70 -23.28
C THR A 12 -0.01 -25.24 -22.85
N ARG A 13 1.06 -24.47 -23.03
CA ARG A 13 1.13 -23.06 -22.67
C ARG A 13 1.07 -22.19 -23.91
N ARG A 14 -0.04 -21.48 -24.09
CA ARG A 14 -0.23 -20.50 -25.16
C ARG A 14 0.94 -19.51 -25.18
N VAL A 15 1.65 -19.47 -26.32
CA VAL A 15 2.74 -18.52 -26.58
C VAL A 15 2.15 -17.30 -27.28
N TRP A 16 2.54 -16.11 -26.84
CA TRP A 16 2.11 -14.84 -27.41
C TRP A 16 3.27 -14.19 -28.12
N SER A 17 3.10 -13.92 -29.42
CA SER A 17 4.05 -13.11 -30.19
C SER A 17 4.13 -11.67 -29.62
N PRO A 18 5.25 -10.96 -29.82
CA PRO A 18 5.37 -9.56 -29.43
C PRO A 18 4.25 -8.68 -30.01
N GLU A 19 3.83 -8.96 -31.24
CA GLU A 19 2.76 -8.25 -31.95
C GLU A 19 1.42 -8.46 -31.26
N GLN A 20 1.11 -9.71 -30.90
CA GLN A 20 -0.11 -10.02 -30.15
C GLN A 20 -0.12 -9.36 -28.76
N LYS A 21 1.02 -9.37 -28.04
CA LYS A 21 1.12 -8.69 -26.75
C LYS A 21 0.83 -7.19 -26.89
N ARG A 22 1.37 -6.54 -27.92
CA ARG A 22 1.14 -5.11 -28.20
C ARG A 22 -0.32 -4.84 -28.55
N ALA A 23 -0.94 -5.66 -29.39
CA ALA A 23 -2.36 -5.51 -29.75
C ALA A 23 -3.28 -5.59 -28.52
N ILE A 24 -3.07 -6.59 -27.67
CA ILE A 24 -3.87 -6.78 -26.44
C ILE A 24 -3.63 -5.64 -25.44
N LEU A 25 -2.40 -5.14 -25.33
CA LEU A 25 -2.10 -4.01 -24.46
C LEU A 25 -2.67 -2.69 -24.97
N ALA A 26 -2.73 -2.49 -26.28
CA ALA A 26 -3.39 -1.33 -26.89
C ALA A 26 -4.90 -1.35 -26.62
N GLU A 27 -5.54 -2.51 -26.78
CA GLU A 27 -6.94 -2.73 -26.42
C GLU A 27 -7.17 -2.43 -24.92
N ALA A 28 -6.29 -2.90 -24.03
CA ALA A 28 -6.36 -2.65 -22.59
C ALA A 28 -6.03 -1.20 -22.17
N ASN A 29 -5.60 -0.35 -23.10
CA ASN A 29 -5.33 1.07 -22.85
C ASN A 29 -6.49 1.98 -23.30
N ASP A 30 -7.52 1.41 -23.93
CA ASP A 30 -8.73 2.13 -24.28
C ASP A 30 -9.49 2.57 -23.01
N PRO A 31 -9.86 3.85 -22.87
CA PRO A 31 -10.51 4.37 -21.67
C PRO A 31 -11.94 3.80 -21.47
N GLY A 32 -12.54 3.19 -22.50
CA GLY A 32 -13.85 2.56 -22.46
C GLY A 32 -13.82 1.11 -21.99
N THR A 33 -12.65 0.50 -21.77
CA THR A 33 -12.54 -0.87 -21.25
C THR A 33 -11.63 -0.94 -20.02
N THR A 34 -11.69 -2.08 -19.34
CA THR A 34 -10.79 -2.37 -18.22
C THR A 34 -9.78 -3.43 -18.61
N ALA A 35 -8.55 -3.33 -18.10
CA ALA A 35 -7.52 -4.35 -18.33
C ALA A 35 -7.99 -5.76 -17.91
N SER A 36 -8.81 -5.87 -16.87
CA SER A 36 -9.39 -7.14 -16.42
C SER A 36 -10.39 -7.72 -17.41
N GLU A 37 -11.20 -6.87 -18.05
CA GLU A 37 -12.15 -7.29 -19.09
C GLU A 37 -11.43 -7.79 -20.34
N VAL A 38 -10.45 -7.03 -20.83
CA VAL A 38 -9.60 -7.43 -21.96
C VAL A 38 -8.86 -8.72 -21.64
N ALA A 39 -8.32 -8.87 -20.43
CA ALA A 39 -7.66 -10.11 -20.02
C ALA A 39 -8.61 -11.32 -20.11
N ARG A 40 -9.85 -11.20 -19.61
CA ARG A 40 -10.85 -12.28 -19.70
C ARG A 40 -11.18 -12.65 -21.14
N ARG A 41 -11.36 -11.66 -22.03
CA ARG A 41 -11.63 -11.87 -23.47
C ARG A 41 -10.53 -12.68 -24.15
N HIS A 42 -9.28 -12.50 -23.74
CA HIS A 42 -8.11 -13.20 -24.28
C HIS A 42 -7.73 -14.48 -23.51
N GLY A 43 -8.50 -14.86 -22.48
CA GLY A 43 -8.21 -16.04 -21.64
C GLY A 43 -6.96 -15.87 -20.76
N LEU A 44 -6.70 -14.64 -20.33
CA LEU A 44 -5.53 -14.24 -19.57
C LEU A 44 -5.92 -13.76 -18.17
N HIS A 45 -4.98 -13.87 -17.22
CA HIS A 45 -5.08 -13.18 -15.94
C HIS A 45 -4.57 -11.74 -16.08
N SER A 46 -5.22 -10.76 -15.47
CA SER A 46 -4.87 -9.33 -15.58
C SER A 46 -3.42 -9.02 -15.18
N SER A 47 -2.86 -9.77 -14.21
CA SER A 47 -1.44 -9.68 -13.81
C SER A 47 -0.46 -9.88 -14.98
N LEU A 48 -0.83 -10.68 -15.99
CA LEU A 48 0.01 -10.91 -17.16
C LEU A 48 0.12 -9.66 -18.04
N LEU A 49 -0.96 -8.88 -18.17
CA LEU A 49 -0.95 -7.61 -18.89
C LEU A 49 -0.03 -6.59 -18.20
N PHE A 50 -0.10 -6.49 -16.87
CA PHE A 50 0.80 -5.60 -16.11
C PHE A 50 2.27 -6.03 -16.21
N ARG A 51 2.53 -7.34 -16.30
CA ARG A 51 3.88 -7.87 -16.54
C ARG A 51 4.38 -7.49 -17.92
N TRP A 52 3.56 -7.66 -18.96
CA TRP A 52 3.94 -7.28 -20.34
C TRP A 52 4.12 -5.77 -20.49
N ARG A 53 3.27 -4.96 -19.83
CA ARG A 53 3.42 -3.50 -19.80
C ARG A 53 4.78 -3.10 -19.23
N ARG A 54 5.17 -3.66 -18.08
CA ARG A 54 6.50 -3.42 -17.50
C ARG A 54 7.64 -3.86 -18.41
N ALA A 55 7.56 -5.06 -18.98
CA ALA A 55 8.60 -5.57 -19.88
C ALA A 55 8.78 -4.66 -21.11
N LEU A 56 7.69 -4.19 -21.74
CA LEU A 56 7.77 -3.28 -22.88
C LEU A 56 8.31 -1.90 -22.53
N LEU A 57 8.10 -1.42 -21.29
CA LEU A 57 8.75 -0.20 -20.80
C LEU A 57 10.27 -0.40 -20.63
N THR A 58 10.72 -1.60 -20.28
CA THR A 58 12.16 -1.91 -20.10
C THR A 58 12.87 -2.19 -21.43
N GLU A 59 12.17 -2.70 -22.45
CA GLU A 59 12.76 -3.02 -23.76
C GLU A 59 12.80 -1.83 -24.75
N GLN A 60 12.38 -0.63 -24.34
CA GLN A 60 12.62 0.55 -25.17
C GLN A 60 14.14 0.85 -25.16
N PRO A 61 14.80 0.92 -26.33
CA PRO A 61 16.26 1.01 -26.45
C PRO A 61 16.82 2.35 -25.96
N ASP A 62 15.97 3.35 -25.79
CA ASP A 62 16.27 4.46 -24.92
C ASP A 62 15.94 3.99 -23.50
N GLY A 63 16.97 3.70 -22.70
CA GLY A 63 16.92 3.50 -21.24
C GLY A 63 16.46 4.75 -20.50
N THR A 64 15.41 5.36 -21.01
CA THR A 64 14.74 6.54 -20.55
C THR A 64 13.48 6.10 -19.84
N VAL A 65 13.67 5.76 -18.57
CA VAL A 65 12.78 6.36 -17.59
C VAL A 65 13.03 7.90 -17.65
N THR A 66 12.66 8.59 -18.76
CA THR A 66 13.02 10.02 -18.96
C THR A 66 12.16 10.95 -18.12
N ALA A 67 11.06 10.47 -17.57
CA ALA A 67 10.40 11.17 -16.50
C ALA A 67 10.77 10.48 -15.18
N PRO A 68 11.51 11.14 -14.25
CA PRO A 68 11.31 10.80 -12.85
C PRO A 68 9.80 10.79 -12.58
N PRO A 69 9.28 9.91 -11.69
CA PRO A 69 7.86 9.89 -11.37
C PRO A 69 7.38 11.32 -11.15
N SER A 70 6.54 11.80 -12.07
CA SER A 70 6.11 13.18 -12.05
C SER A 70 5.01 13.29 -10.99
N PHE A 71 5.29 14.09 -9.97
CA PHE A 71 4.27 14.47 -9.01
C PHE A 71 3.35 15.47 -9.71
N ILE A 72 2.06 15.14 -9.78
CA ILE A 72 1.04 16.11 -10.17
C ILE A 72 0.74 16.94 -8.92
N PRO A 73 0.96 18.26 -8.92
CA PRO A 73 0.58 19.10 -7.79
C PRO A 73 -0.94 19.05 -7.63
N LEU A 74 -1.39 18.35 -6.59
CA LEU A 74 -2.80 18.31 -6.20
C LEU A 74 -3.02 19.38 -5.12
N ALA A 75 -3.69 20.47 -5.50
CA ALA A 75 -4.12 21.47 -4.53
C ALA A 75 -5.21 20.85 -3.64
N LEU A 76 -4.86 20.50 -2.41
CA LEU A 76 -5.82 20.13 -1.40
C LEU A 76 -6.47 21.41 -0.87
N PRO A 77 -7.79 21.41 -0.55
CA PRO A 77 -8.36 22.50 0.21
C PRO A 77 -7.55 22.68 1.51
N PRO A 78 -7.44 23.90 2.04
CA PRO A 78 -6.81 24.11 3.33
C PRO A 78 -7.44 23.13 4.32
N PRO A 79 -6.64 22.42 5.14
CA PRO A 79 -7.19 21.54 6.14
C PRO A 79 -8.22 22.36 6.89
N ALA A 80 -9.48 21.88 6.92
CA ALA A 80 -10.46 22.45 7.81
C ALA A 80 -9.74 22.59 9.14
N LYS A 81 -9.75 23.79 9.74
CA LYS A 81 -9.15 23.97 11.06
C LYS A 81 -9.71 22.85 11.90
N ALA A 82 -8.90 21.83 12.12
CA ALA A 82 -9.03 21.04 13.30
C ALA A 82 -8.90 22.13 14.34
N THR A 83 -10.02 22.50 14.96
CA THR A 83 -9.98 22.68 16.39
C THR A 83 -9.12 21.51 16.82
N ALA A 84 -7.87 21.81 17.16
CA ALA A 84 -7.12 20.87 17.92
C ALA A 84 -8.01 20.73 19.15
N ASP A 85 -8.88 19.72 19.11
CA ASP A 85 -9.02 18.85 20.23
C ASP A 85 -7.59 18.32 20.38
N VAL A 86 -6.72 19.15 20.96
CA VAL A 86 -5.70 18.67 21.85
C VAL A 86 -6.57 17.83 22.75
N PRO A 87 -6.58 16.48 22.66
CA PRO A 87 -7.15 15.74 23.76
C PRO A 87 -6.38 16.32 24.93
N ALA A 88 -7.07 17.05 25.82
CA ALA A 88 -6.43 17.69 26.95
C ALA A 88 -5.69 16.54 27.60
N GLY A 89 -4.38 16.49 27.33
CA GLY A 89 -3.66 15.26 27.43
C GLY A 89 -3.56 15.08 28.91
N SER A 90 -4.44 14.26 29.48
CA SER A 90 -4.33 13.85 30.87
C SER A 90 -3.08 12.98 30.88
N SER A 91 -1.93 13.64 30.94
CA SER A 91 -0.65 13.00 31.11
C SER A 91 -0.71 12.40 32.49
N LEU A 92 -1.05 11.12 32.50
CA LEU A 92 -1.23 10.36 33.71
C LEU A 92 0.10 9.72 34.05
N ILE A 93 0.60 10.05 35.23
CA ILE A 93 1.80 9.50 35.82
C ILE A 93 1.39 8.24 36.60
N GLU A 94 2.00 7.12 36.27
CA GLU A 94 1.83 5.86 37.00
C GLU A 94 3.06 5.62 37.89
N ILE A 95 2.82 5.39 39.18
CA ILE A 95 3.85 5.20 40.21
C ILE A 95 3.65 3.80 40.79
N GLU A 96 4.65 2.95 40.64
CA GLU A 96 4.69 1.62 41.26
C GLU A 96 5.48 1.67 42.57
N LEU A 97 4.87 1.19 43.64
CA LEU A 97 5.44 1.17 44.99
C LEU A 97 6.01 -0.23 45.28
N ALA A 98 7.06 -0.30 46.11
CA ALA A 98 7.74 -1.56 46.44
C ALA A 98 6.84 -2.63 47.09
N GLY A 99 5.65 -2.25 47.58
CA GLY A 99 4.62 -3.16 48.12
C GLY A 99 3.65 -3.75 47.07
N GLY A 100 3.90 -3.54 45.77
CA GLY A 100 3.01 -4.00 44.69
C GLY A 100 1.79 -3.10 44.45
N HIS A 101 1.69 -1.99 45.17
CA HIS A 101 0.66 -0.97 44.96
C HIS A 101 1.02 -0.07 43.78
N ARG A 102 -0.01 0.44 43.10
CA ARG A 102 0.13 1.25 41.90
C ARG A 102 -0.78 2.46 41.98
N VAL A 103 -0.20 3.64 41.85
CA VAL A 103 -0.90 4.93 41.93
C VAL A 103 -0.90 5.57 40.55
N ARG A 104 -2.05 6.11 40.14
CA ARG A 104 -2.25 6.79 38.86
C ARG A 104 -2.71 8.21 39.11
N ALA A 105 -1.94 9.18 38.61
CA ALA A 105 -2.15 10.60 38.89
C ALA A 105 -2.13 11.41 37.60
N ALA A 106 -3.18 12.19 37.33
CA ALA A 106 -3.17 13.14 36.22
C ALA A 106 -2.26 14.34 36.53
N THR A 107 -1.74 15.00 35.49
CA THR A 107 -1.08 16.30 35.63
C THR A 107 -2.03 17.33 36.26
N GLY A 108 -1.56 17.97 37.33
CA GLY A 108 -2.36 18.91 38.13
C GLY A 108 -3.08 18.30 39.34
N VAL A 109 -2.84 17.03 39.69
CA VAL A 109 -3.33 16.46 40.95
C VAL A 109 -2.77 17.24 42.16
N ASP A 110 -3.60 17.43 43.17
CA ASP A 110 -3.18 18.03 44.43
C ASP A 110 -2.07 17.19 45.08
N LEU A 111 -0.96 17.84 45.42
CA LEU A 111 0.23 17.17 45.92
C LEU A 111 0.02 16.58 47.31
N THR A 112 -0.75 17.25 48.17
CA THR A 112 -1.04 16.80 49.53
C THR A 112 -1.91 15.54 49.50
N LEU A 113 -2.91 15.50 48.61
CA LEU A 113 -3.73 14.32 48.38
C LEU A 113 -2.90 13.15 47.83
N LEU A 114 -2.02 13.41 46.85
CA LEU A 114 -1.15 12.39 46.28
C LEU A 114 -0.18 11.82 47.32
N GLN A 115 0.41 12.68 48.15
CA GLN A 115 1.29 12.27 49.25
C GLN A 115 0.54 11.44 50.30
N GLY A 116 -0.66 11.86 50.69
CA GLY A 116 -1.49 11.12 51.65
C GLY A 116 -1.90 9.74 51.12
N ALA A 117 -2.26 9.64 49.84
CA ALA A 117 -2.59 8.37 49.21
C ALA A 117 -1.38 7.42 49.17
N ILE A 118 -0.18 7.93 48.86
CA ILE A 118 1.05 7.14 48.88
C ILE A 118 1.40 6.71 50.31
N ALA A 119 1.29 7.60 51.31
CA ALA A 119 1.57 7.28 52.70
C ALA A 119 0.63 6.18 53.24
N ALA A 120 -0.67 6.29 52.96
CA ALA A 120 -1.67 5.29 53.32
C ALA A 120 -1.38 3.92 52.69
N LEU A 121 -0.98 3.88 51.42
CA LEU A 121 -0.59 2.63 50.73
C LEU A 121 0.73 2.05 51.25
N LEU A 122 1.60 2.88 51.83
CA LEU A 122 2.85 2.45 52.48
C LEU A 122 2.66 2.15 53.98
N GLY A 123 1.44 2.30 54.52
CA GLY A 123 1.13 2.06 55.92
C GLY A 123 1.82 3.03 56.90
N ARG A 124 2.02 4.29 56.48
CA ARG A 124 2.63 5.36 57.30
C ARG A 124 1.71 6.53 57.51
#